data_AF-A0A382QMP8-F1
#
_entry.id   AF-A0A382QMP8-F1
#
_cell.length_a   1.000
_cell.length_b   1.000
_cell.length_c   1.000
_cell.angle_alpha   90.00
_cell.angle_beta   90.00
_cell.angle_gamma   90.00
#
_symmetry.space_group_name_H-M   'P 1'
#
loop_
_entity.id
_entity.type
_entity.pdbx_description
1 polymer ?
#
loop_
_entity_poly.entity_id
_entity_poly.type
_entity_poly.pdbx_seq_one_letter_code
_entity_poly.pdbx_strand_id
1 'polypeptide(L)'
;MKRFLSCFVVVLLLAGHVAAQGPAGLVVYFESGDEVYLLLAEHAGSKRGWAGFGGGPREGETISQTAAHKGMEESRGYFSQ
;
A
#
# COMPACT_ATOMS: atom_id res chain seq x y z
N MET A 1 -5.47 -11.23 42.52
CA MET A 1 -5.63 -11.97 41.25
C MET A 1 -6.53 -11.26 40.24
N LYS A 2 -7.81 -10.93 40.56
CA LYS A 2 -8.73 -10.26 39.62
C LYS A 2 -8.21 -8.93 39.02
N ARG A 3 -7.50 -8.12 39.82
CA ARG A 3 -6.88 -6.86 39.35
C ARG A 3 -5.77 -7.07 38.31
N PHE A 4 -4.94 -8.11 38.51
CA PHE A 4 -3.89 -8.47 37.55
C PHE A 4 -4.47 -8.99 36.23
N LEU A 5 -5.55 -9.77 36.29
CA LEU A 5 -6.25 -10.24 35.10
C LEU A 5 -6.87 -9.07 34.32
N SER A 6 -7.45 -8.09 35.01
CA SER A 6 -7.98 -6.88 34.38
C SER A 6 -6.91 -6.04 33.68
N CYS A 7 -5.75 -5.86 34.31
CA CYS A 7 -4.62 -5.16 33.69
C CYS A 7 -4.09 -5.91 32.47
N PHE A 8 -4.03 -7.24 32.51
CA PHE A 8 -3.58 -8.07 31.39
C PHE A 8 -4.51 -7.97 30.18
N VAL A 9 -5.83 -7.92 30.40
CA VAL A 9 -6.83 -7.72 29.34
C VAL A 9 -6.70 -6.34 28.70
N VAL A 10 -6.46 -5.29 29.49
CA VAL A 10 -6.24 -3.93 28.95
C VAL A 10 -4.98 -3.85 28.10
N VAL A 11 -3.88 -4.51 28.52
CA VAL A 11 -2.63 -4.56 27.73
C VAL A 11 -2.82 -5.32 26.42
N LEU A 12 -3.55 -6.44 26.41
CA LEU A 12 -3.87 -7.19 25.20
C LEU A 12 -4.76 -6.41 24.22
N LEU A 13 -5.70 -5.61 24.73
CA LEU A 13 -6.57 -4.77 23.90
C LEU A 13 -5.80 -3.60 23.26
N LEU A 14 -4.78 -3.06 23.94
CA LEU A 14 -3.91 -2.01 23.40
C LEU A 14 -2.84 -2.56 22.45
N ALA A 15 -2.44 -3.82 22.58
CA ALA A 15 -1.49 -4.48 21.70
C ALA A 15 -2.06 -4.83 20.31
N GLY A 16 -3.37 -4.67 20.10
CA GLY A 16 -4.02 -4.85 18.80
C GLY A 16 -3.76 -3.72 17.79
N HIS A 17 -2.70 -2.93 17.97
CA HIS A 17 -2.35 -1.89 17.01
C HIS A 17 -2.04 -2.51 15.64
N VAL A 18 -2.76 -1.96 14.67
CA VAL A 18 -2.87 -2.38 13.27
C VAL A 18 -1.48 -2.44 12.66
N ALA A 19 -0.91 -3.64 12.57
CA ALA A 19 0.28 -3.85 11.77
C ALA A 19 -0.04 -3.37 10.34
N ALA A 20 0.85 -2.53 9.79
CA ALA A 20 0.75 -2.09 8.42
C ALA A 20 0.63 -3.31 7.50
N GLN A 21 -0.34 -3.29 6.59
CA GLN A 21 -0.53 -4.39 5.65
C GLN A 21 0.62 -4.43 4.64
N GLY A 22 0.83 -5.55 3.94
CA GLY A 22 1.98 -5.72 3.05
C GLY A 22 2.08 -4.67 1.91
N PRO A 23 3.19 -4.68 1.15
CA PRO A 23 3.40 -3.74 0.04
C PRO A 23 2.22 -3.72 -0.94
N ALA A 24 1.87 -2.53 -1.43
CA ALA A 24 0.75 -2.34 -2.34
C ALA A 24 1.07 -1.25 -3.38
N GLY A 25 0.29 -1.23 -4.46
CA GLY A 25 0.47 -0.31 -5.57
C GLY A 25 -0.73 -0.25 -6.51
N LEU A 26 -0.63 0.59 -7.52
CA LEU A 26 -1.65 0.83 -8.55
C LEU A 26 -1.11 0.48 -9.94
N VAL A 27 -1.96 -0.12 -10.77
CA VAL A 27 -1.76 -0.21 -12.21
C VAL A 27 -2.73 0.76 -12.86
N VAL A 28 -2.20 1.77 -13.54
CA VAL A 28 -3.01 2.73 -14.29
C VAL A 28 -3.27 2.14 -15.67
N TYR A 29 -4.53 2.18 -16.11
CA TYR A 29 -4.91 1.74 -17.44
C TYR A 29 -5.76 2.79 -18.15
N PHE A 30 -5.75 2.75 -19.48
CA PHE A 30 -6.73 3.46 -20.29
C PHE A 30 -7.23 2.53 -21.40
N GLU A 31 -8.48 2.74 -21.79
CA GLU A 31 -9.13 2.00 -22.87
C GLU A 31 -9.23 2.89 -24.11
N SER A 32 -8.95 2.32 -25.28
CA SER A 32 -9.12 3.00 -26.57
C SER A 32 -9.58 2.00 -27.63
N GLY A 33 -10.82 2.15 -28.09
CA GLY A 33 -11.44 1.16 -28.98
C GLY A 33 -11.58 -0.20 -28.27
N ASP A 34 -11.07 -1.25 -28.90
CA ASP A 34 -11.08 -2.63 -28.37
C ASP A 34 -9.78 -2.99 -27.62
N GLU A 35 -8.97 -1.99 -27.25
CA GLU A 35 -7.65 -2.19 -26.64
C GLU A 35 -7.56 -1.61 -25.22
N VAL A 36 -6.79 -2.30 -24.37
CA VAL A 36 -6.44 -1.88 -23.01
C VAL A 36 -4.95 -1.61 -22.94
N TYR A 37 -4.59 -0.42 -22.50
CA TYR A 37 -3.21 0.02 -22.33
C TYR A 37 -2.88 0.13 -20.86
N LEU A 38 -1.77 -0.48 -20.44
CA LEU A 38 -1.27 -0.41 -19.07
C LEU A 38 -0.05 0.52 -18.99
N LEU A 39 -0.06 1.45 -18.05
CA LEU A 39 1.12 2.25 -17.73
C LEU A 39 1.94 1.53 -16.66
N LEU A 40 3.15 1.16 -17.02
CA LEU A 40 4.11 0.51 -16.13
C LEU A 40 5.34 1.41 -15.93
N ALA A 41 5.87 1.41 -14.71
CA ALA A 41 7.12 2.07 -14.37
C ALA A 41 8.32 1.13 -14.62
N GLU A 42 9.34 1.64 -15.31
CA GLU A 42 10.63 0.96 -15.46
C GLU A 42 11.50 1.27 -14.24
N HIS A 43 12.12 0.24 -13.67
CA HIS A 43 13.00 0.44 -12.52
C HIS A 43 14.43 0.77 -12.96
N ALA A 44 14.61 1.97 -13.52
CA ALA A 44 15.88 2.65 -13.83
C ALA A 44 17.03 1.75 -14.35
N GLY A 45 16.76 0.92 -15.35
CA GLY A 45 17.73 0.02 -15.97
C GLY A 45 18.08 -1.21 -15.13
N SER A 46 17.26 -1.55 -14.14
CA SER A 46 17.48 -2.72 -13.30
C SER A 46 16.94 -4.02 -13.91
N LYS A 47 17.41 -5.15 -13.39
CA LYS A 47 16.90 -6.48 -13.74
C LYS A 47 15.48 -6.77 -13.22
N ARG A 48 14.85 -5.82 -12.50
CA ARG A 48 13.51 -6.00 -11.92
C ARG A 48 12.40 -5.86 -12.97
N GLY A 49 12.71 -5.27 -14.13
CA GLY A 49 11.75 -5.09 -15.22
C GLY A 49 10.74 -3.97 -14.94
N TRP A 50 9.53 -4.17 -15.45
CA TRP A 50 8.43 -3.20 -15.41
C TRP A 50 7.39 -3.61 -14.36
N ALA A 51 6.84 -2.65 -13.63
CA ALA A 51 5.82 -2.90 -12.61
C ALA A 51 4.79 -1.75 -12.54
N GLY A 52 3.69 -1.96 -11.81
CA GLY A 52 2.83 -0.85 -11.39
C GLY A 52 3.52 0.07 -10.39
N PHE A 53 2.88 1.20 -10.08
CA PHE A 53 3.38 2.20 -9.13
C PHE A 53 3.11 1.72 -7.70
N GLY A 54 4.13 1.37 -6.92
CA GLY A 54 3.91 0.68 -5.65
C GLY A 54 5.13 0.47 -4.78
N GLY A 55 4.90 0.35 -3.47
CA GLY A 55 5.95 0.12 -2.50
C GLY A 55 5.46 -0.26 -1.12
N GLY A 56 6.34 -0.09 -0.13
CA GLY A 56 6.04 -0.43 1.26
C GLY A 56 5.00 0.49 1.90
N PRO A 57 4.25 -0.01 2.88
CA PRO A 57 3.25 0.76 3.62
C PRO A 57 3.90 1.74 4.61
N ARG A 58 3.12 2.72 5.07
CA ARG A 58 3.38 3.42 6.34
C ARG A 58 2.69 2.68 7.50
N GLU A 59 3.14 2.96 8.73
CA GLU A 59 2.54 2.38 9.92
C GLU A 59 1.03 2.65 10.00
N GLY A 60 0.24 1.59 10.20
CA GLY A 60 -1.22 1.68 10.29
C GLY A 60 -1.97 1.83 8.96
N GLU A 61 -1.29 1.87 7.81
CA GLU A 61 -1.97 1.93 6.51
C GLU A 61 -2.69 0.61 6.16
N THR A 62 -3.89 0.75 5.59
CA THR A 62 -4.55 -0.31 4.83
C THR A 62 -3.89 -0.48 3.45
N ILE A 63 -4.10 -1.63 2.81
CA ILE A 63 -3.64 -1.90 1.43
C ILE A 63 -4.08 -0.77 0.46
N SER A 64 -5.32 -0.31 0.57
CA SER A 64 -5.84 0.74 -0.32
C SER A 64 -5.17 2.09 -0.07
N GLN A 65 -4.90 2.44 1.19
CA GLN A 65 -4.18 3.65 1.56
C GLN A 65 -2.72 3.59 1.06
N THR A 66 -2.04 2.46 1.27
CA THR A 66 -0.68 2.26 0.74
C THR A 66 -0.65 2.34 -0.78
N ALA A 67 -1.59 1.70 -1.49
CA ALA A 67 -1.66 1.76 -2.95
C ALA A 67 -1.87 3.20 -3.45
N ALA A 68 -2.80 3.95 -2.85
CA ALA A 68 -3.08 5.33 -3.25
C ALA A 68 -1.88 6.26 -2.99
N HIS A 69 -1.28 6.18 -1.79
CA HIS A 69 -0.11 6.98 -1.43
C HIS A 69 1.11 6.63 -2.30
N LYS A 70 1.45 5.35 -2.45
CA LYS A 70 2.59 4.93 -3.28
C LYS A 70 2.39 5.25 -4.75
N GLY A 71 1.18 5.11 -5.26
CA GLY A 71 0.82 5.54 -6.61
C GLY A 71 1.10 7.02 -6.83
N MET A 72 0.64 7.87 -5.90
CA MET A 72 0.87 9.32 -5.95
C MET A 72 2.36 9.68 -5.88
N GLU A 73 3.13 9.03 -4.98
CA GLU A 73 4.56 9.29 -4.82
C GLU A 73 5.34 8.94 -6.09
N GLU A 74 5.14 7.73 -6.62
CA GLU A 74 5.89 7.23 -7.77
C GLU A 74 5.45 7.85 -9.09
N SER A 75 4.18 8.21 -9.21
CA SER A 75 3.69 9.00 -10.34
C SER A 75 3.98 10.49 -10.20
N ARG A 76 4.67 10.95 -9.14
CA ARG A 76 4.90 12.38 -8.85
C ARG A 76 3.61 13.23 -8.86
N GLY A 77 2.50 12.64 -8.43
CA GLY A 77 1.19 13.29 -8.40
C GLY A 77 0.47 13.42 -9.75
N TYR A 78 1.02 12.88 -10.86
CA TYR A 78 0.32 12.88 -12.15
C TYR A 78 -0.99 12.09 -12.13
N PHE A 79 -1.06 11.02 -11.33
CA PHE A 79 -2.28 10.26 -11.11
C PHE A 79 -2.63 10.30 -9.62
N SER A 80 -3.88 10.68 -9.32
CA SER A 80 -4.41 10.76 -7.96
C SER A 80 -5.77 10.08 -7.91
N GLN A 81 -6.01 9.28 -6.86
CA GLN A 81 -7.32 8.74 -6.50
C GLN A 81 -8.05 9.72 -5.58
#